data_AF-A0A521QM86-F1
#
_entry.id   AF-A0A521QM86-F1
#
_cell.length_a   1.000
_cell.length_b   1.000
_cell.length_c   1.000
_cell.angle_alpha   90.00
_cell.angle_beta   90.00
_cell.angle_gamma   90.00
#
_symmetry.space_group_name_H-M   'P 1'
#
loop_
_entity.id
_entity.type
_entity.pdbx_description
1 polymer ?
#
loop_
_entity_poly.entity_id
_entity_poly.type
_entity_poly.pdbx_seq_one_letter_code
_entity_poly.pdbx_strand_id
1 'polypeptide(L)'
;MPPDGPHGALPEPAFATEALTINSLQHAVEARQGCAARFVESVVVWELLKGEIVEERIVHVFDLSGHPEAMTAYAWRSPSERRSNIVLRQGEIAGPDDAVRAVIFARR
;
A
#
# COMPACT_ATOMS: atom_id res chain seq x y z
N MET A 1 -31.46 34.03 12.90
CA MET A 1 -30.57 33.19 12.06
C MET A 1 -30.09 32.04 12.93
N PRO A 2 -30.47 30.79 12.65
CA PRO A 2 -29.73 29.65 13.21
C PRO A 2 -29.47 28.58 12.11
N PRO A 3 -28.74 27.46 12.36
CA PRO A 3 -28.10 27.04 13.62
C PRO A 3 -26.61 26.62 13.43
N ASP A 4 -25.74 26.65 14.44
CA ASP A 4 -25.59 25.60 15.48
C ASP A 4 -25.82 24.17 14.94
N GLY A 5 -24.77 23.55 14.41
CA GLY A 5 -24.74 22.13 14.06
C GLY A 5 -23.39 21.56 14.47
N PRO A 6 -23.33 20.37 15.08
CA PRO A 6 -22.08 19.82 15.59
C PRO A 6 -21.13 19.63 14.42
N HIS A 7 -19.83 19.81 14.68
CA HIS A 7 -18.74 19.38 13.81
C HIS A 7 -18.88 17.85 13.62
N GLY A 8 -19.79 17.43 12.74
CA GLY A 8 -19.88 16.07 12.26
C GLY A 8 -18.62 15.87 11.44
N ALA A 9 -17.64 15.18 12.03
CA ALA A 9 -16.42 14.77 11.39
C ALA A 9 -16.77 14.09 10.06
N LEU A 10 -16.71 14.86 8.98
CA LEU A 10 -16.47 14.31 7.67
C LEU A 10 -15.13 13.58 7.80
N PRO A 11 -15.00 12.32 7.36
CA PRO A 11 -13.69 11.73 7.25
C PRO A 11 -12.86 12.66 6.36
N GLU A 12 -11.69 13.07 6.83
CA GLU A 12 -10.77 13.92 6.08
C GLU A 12 -10.59 13.34 4.66
N PRO A 13 -10.47 14.17 3.61
CA PRO A 13 -10.40 13.70 2.20
C PRO A 13 -9.26 12.70 1.91
N ALA A 14 -8.31 12.54 2.84
CA ALA A 14 -7.28 11.51 2.83
C ALA A 14 -7.88 10.09 2.86
N PHE A 15 -8.82 9.80 3.77
CA PHE A 15 -9.37 8.46 3.97
C PHE A 15 -10.15 7.95 2.75
N ALA A 16 -10.90 8.83 2.08
CA ALA A 16 -11.65 8.46 0.87
C ALA A 16 -10.71 8.12 -0.30
N THR A 17 -9.61 8.87 -0.43
CA THR A 17 -8.59 8.64 -1.45
C THR A 17 -7.81 7.36 -1.19
N GLU A 18 -7.55 7.06 0.08
CA GLU A 18 -6.92 5.80 0.51
C GLU A 18 -7.82 4.61 0.23
N ALA A 19 -9.11 4.65 0.57
CA ALA A 19 -10.04 3.55 0.31
C ALA A 19 -10.13 3.22 -1.21
N LEU A 20 -10.21 4.25 -2.06
CA LEU A 20 -10.18 4.09 -3.52
C LEU A 20 -8.85 3.49 -4.01
N THR A 21 -7.75 3.86 -3.36
CA THR A 21 -6.42 3.34 -3.65
C THR A 21 -6.30 1.86 -3.24
N ILE A 22 -6.75 1.50 -2.04
CA ILE A 22 -6.77 0.12 -1.54
C ILE A 22 -7.56 -0.77 -2.49
N ASN A 23 -8.77 -0.39 -2.88
CA ASN A 23 -9.58 -1.18 -3.81
C ASN A 23 -8.93 -1.32 -5.19
N SER A 24 -8.31 -0.25 -5.69
CA SER A 24 -7.57 -0.28 -6.97
C SER A 24 -6.33 -1.17 -6.89
N LEU A 25 -5.61 -1.14 -5.76
CA LEU A 25 -4.43 -1.98 -5.52
C LEU A 25 -4.82 -3.44 -5.35
N GLN A 26 -5.88 -3.74 -4.60
CA GLN A 26 -6.44 -5.07 -4.43
C GLN A 26 -6.75 -5.68 -5.80
N HIS A 27 -7.55 -5.00 -6.62
CA HIS A 27 -7.91 -5.48 -7.94
C HIS A 27 -6.68 -5.66 -8.86
N ALA A 28 -5.66 -4.79 -8.73
CA ALA A 28 -4.41 -4.93 -9.47
C ALA A 28 -3.59 -6.15 -9.01
N VAL A 29 -3.57 -6.44 -7.70
CA VAL A 29 -2.92 -7.63 -7.14
C VAL A 29 -3.64 -8.89 -7.62
N GLU A 30 -4.96 -8.93 -7.52
CA GLU A 30 -5.78 -10.06 -7.96
C GLU A 30 -5.63 -10.31 -9.46
N ALA A 31 -5.68 -9.27 -10.28
CA ALA A 31 -5.50 -9.38 -11.73
C ALA A 31 -4.08 -9.85 -12.11
N ARG A 32 -3.05 -9.46 -11.35
CA ARG A 32 -1.66 -9.79 -11.67
C ARG A 32 -1.26 -11.19 -11.18
N GLN A 33 -1.80 -11.62 -10.05
CA GLN A 33 -1.48 -12.90 -9.41
C GLN A 33 -2.52 -13.99 -9.65
N GLY A 34 -3.71 -13.66 -10.16
CA GLY A 34 -4.81 -14.61 -10.36
C GLY A 34 -5.33 -15.23 -9.07
N CYS A 35 -5.10 -14.59 -7.92
CA CYS A 35 -5.44 -15.08 -6.59
C CYS A 35 -6.33 -14.07 -5.86
N ALA A 36 -7.04 -14.51 -4.83
CA ALA A 36 -7.83 -13.61 -3.98
C ALA A 36 -6.89 -12.82 -3.06
N ALA A 37 -6.97 -11.50 -3.11
CA ALA A 37 -6.22 -10.60 -2.24
C ALA A 37 -7.16 -9.97 -1.22
N ARG A 38 -6.81 -9.99 0.06
CA ARG A 38 -7.60 -9.41 1.14
C ARG A 38 -6.79 -8.32 1.83
N PHE A 39 -7.30 -7.10 1.84
CA PHE A 39 -6.67 -6.01 2.58
C PHE A 39 -6.60 -6.35 4.08
N VAL A 40 -5.41 -6.19 4.67
CA VAL A 40 -5.14 -6.44 6.09
C VAL A 40 -4.99 -5.11 6.81
N GLU A 41 -4.00 -4.31 6.40
CA GLU A 41 -3.63 -3.07 7.06
C GLU A 41 -2.84 -2.14 6.13
N SER A 42 -2.75 -0.86 6.51
CA SER A 42 -1.92 0.14 5.87
C SER A 42 -0.77 0.49 6.81
N VAL A 43 0.46 0.34 6.33
CA VAL A 43 1.68 0.65 7.07
C VAL A 43 2.36 1.85 6.42
N VAL A 44 2.58 2.90 7.20
CA VAL A 44 3.40 4.03 6.76
C VAL A 44 4.87 3.60 6.84
N VAL A 45 5.53 3.56 5.69
CA VAL A 45 6.93 3.24 5.54
C VAL A 45 7.67 4.50 5.14
N TRP A 46 8.71 4.83 5.89
CA TRP A 46 9.65 5.88 5.52
C TRP A 46 10.75 5.29 4.67
N GLU A 47 10.92 5.84 3.46
CA GLU A 47 12.01 5.49 2.56
C GLU A 47 13.33 5.94 3.19
N LEU A 48 14.07 4.98 3.74
CA LEU A 48 15.37 5.22 4.37
C LEU A 48 16.49 5.03 3.35
N LEU A 49 16.96 6.13 2.75
CA LEU A 49 18.05 6.12 1.78
C LEU A 49 19.33 6.54 2.51
N LYS A 50 20.30 5.62 2.61
CA LYS A 50 21.55 5.80 3.40
C LYS A 50 21.34 6.15 4.88
N GLY A 51 20.22 5.72 5.47
CA GLY A 51 19.92 5.96 6.89
C GLY A 51 19.22 7.29 7.19
N GLU A 52 18.84 8.05 6.16
CA GLU A 52 18.05 9.27 6.29
C GLU A 52 16.62 9.05 5.78
N ILE A 53 15.63 9.64 6.47
CA ILE A 53 14.23 9.60 6.05
C ILE A 53 14.07 10.51 4.84
N VAL A 54 13.86 9.91 3.66
CA VAL A 54 13.77 10.65 2.40
C VAL A 54 12.32 10.93 2.03
N GLU A 55 11.42 9.96 2.18
CA GLU A 55 10.03 10.11 1.75
C GLU A 55 9.08 9.24 2.59
N GLU A 56 7.90 9.75 2.89
CA GLU A 56 6.83 8.98 3.52
C GLU A 56 6.00 8.26 2.45
N ARG A 57 5.78 6.96 2.60
CA ARG A 57 4.97 6.14 1.71
C ARG A 57 4.01 5.25 2.46
N ILE A 58 2.76 5.22 2.03
CA ILE A 58 1.73 4.34 2.61
C ILE A 58 1.75 3.02 1.83
N VAL A 59 2.14 1.94 2.51
CA VAL A 59 2.18 0.59 1.97
C VAL A 59 1.00 -0.20 2.50
N HIS A 60 0.17 -0.70 1.60
CA HIS A 60 -0.99 -1.52 1.95
C HIS A 60 -0.61 -3.00 1.89
N VAL A 61 -0.91 -3.72 2.96
CA VAL A 61 -0.66 -5.15 3.12
C VAL A 61 -1.91 -5.92 2.70
N PHE A 62 -1.72 -6.88 1.81
CA PHE A 62 -2.78 -7.77 1.32
C PHE A 62 -2.41 -9.22 1.61
N ASP A 63 -3.33 -9.96 2.19
CA ASP A 63 -3.25 -11.39 2.41
C ASP A 63 -3.69 -12.11 1.13
N LEU A 64 -2.86 -12.98 0.59
CA LEU A 64 -3.14 -13.76 -0.61
C LEU A 64 -3.63 -15.15 -0.23
N SER A 65 -4.82 -15.50 -0.68
CA SER A 65 -5.38 -16.83 -0.49
C SER A 65 -5.33 -17.62 -1.80
N GLY A 66 -4.71 -18.82 -1.75
CA GLY A 66 -4.57 -19.71 -2.91
C GLY A 66 -3.25 -19.61 -3.67
N HIS A 67 -2.29 -18.79 -3.22
CA HIS A 67 -1.00 -18.65 -3.87
C HIS A 67 0.07 -19.58 -3.23
N PRO A 68 0.80 -20.40 -4.00
CA PRO A 68 1.72 -21.40 -3.46
C PRO A 68 3.02 -20.80 -2.89
N GLU A 69 3.49 -19.67 -3.45
CA GLU A 69 4.79 -19.09 -3.08
C GLU A 69 4.73 -17.92 -2.08
N ALA A 70 3.56 -17.29 -1.89
CA ALA A 70 3.44 -16.11 -1.03
C ALA A 70 2.03 -16.00 -0.46
N MET A 71 1.92 -15.91 0.86
CA MET A 71 0.63 -15.67 1.52
C MET A 71 0.35 -14.17 1.72
N THR A 72 1.28 -13.30 1.35
CA THR A 72 1.14 -11.86 1.59
C THR A 72 1.77 -11.08 0.44
N ALA A 73 1.13 -9.98 0.07
CA ALA A 73 1.59 -9.01 -0.90
C ALA A 73 1.57 -7.60 -0.29
N TYR A 74 2.56 -6.81 -0.64
CA TYR A 74 2.69 -5.41 -0.31
C TYR A 74 2.43 -4.59 -1.57
N ALA A 75 1.51 -3.64 -1.52
CA ALA A 75 1.24 -2.79 -2.64
C ALA A 75 1.05 -1.33 -2.24
N TRP A 76 1.54 -0.43 -3.07
CA TRP A 76 1.42 1.01 -2.86
C TRP A 76 1.42 1.76 -4.18
N ARG A 77 0.95 3.00 -4.13
CA ARG A 77 0.98 3.92 -5.27
C ARG A 77 1.99 5.03 -4.99
N SER A 78 2.88 5.29 -5.94
CA SER A 78 3.73 6.48 -5.87
C SER A 78 2.88 7.72 -6.20
N PRO A 79 2.97 8.83 -5.46
CA PRO A 79 2.32 10.08 -5.88
C PRO A 79 2.85 10.59 -7.22
N SER A 80 4.15 10.41 -7.45
CA SER A 80 4.85 10.85 -8.67
C SER A 80 4.62 9.94 -9.88
N GLU A 81 4.14 8.70 -9.69
CA GLU A 81 3.91 7.77 -10.79
C GLU A 81 2.53 7.16 -10.70
N ARG A 82 1.78 7.21 -11.80
CA ARG A 82 0.45 6.56 -11.88
C ARG A 82 0.49 5.03 -11.86
N ARG A 83 1.63 4.41 -11.57
CA ARG A 83 1.80 2.96 -11.53
C ARG A 83 1.68 2.45 -10.09
N SER A 84 0.98 1.34 -9.96
CA SER A 84 0.89 0.57 -8.72
C SER A 84 2.11 -0.34 -8.62
N ASN A 85 2.86 -0.22 -7.52
CA ASN A 85 3.92 -1.16 -7.20
C ASN A 85 3.30 -2.30 -6.39
N ILE A 86 3.58 -3.54 -6.78
CA ILE A 86 3.08 -4.75 -6.12
C ILE A 86 4.28 -5.66 -5.93
N VAL A 87 4.51 -6.04 -4.69
CA VAL A 87 5.62 -6.88 -4.24
C VAL A 87 5.05 -8.04 -3.45
N LEU A 88 5.53 -9.24 -3.70
CA LEU A 88 5.12 -10.42 -2.94
C LEU A 88 6.08 -10.63 -1.77
N ARG A 89 5.56 -11.09 -0.63
CA ARG A 89 6.38 -11.49 0.50
C ARG A 89 7.06 -12.83 0.18
N GLN A 90 8.27 -12.76 -0.36
CA GLN A 90 9.06 -13.92 -0.78
C GLN A 90 10.56 -13.67 -0.53
N GLY A 91 11.30 -14.73 -0.18
CA GLY A 91 12.76 -14.64 -0.01
C GLY A 91 13.17 -13.70 1.12
N GLU A 92 13.98 -12.68 0.79
CA GLU A 92 14.49 -11.67 1.72
C GLU A 92 13.42 -10.64 2.15
N ILE A 93 12.28 -10.59 1.44
CA ILE A 93 11.20 -9.64 1.72
C ILE A 93 10.39 -10.10 2.92
N ALA A 94 10.87 -9.73 4.11
CA ALA A 94 10.21 -10.03 5.37
C ALA A 94 9.16 -8.98 5.78
N GLY A 95 9.20 -7.78 5.20
CA GLY A 95 8.36 -6.65 5.64
C GLY A 95 8.07 -5.61 4.57
N PRO A 96 7.21 -4.62 4.89
CA PRO A 96 6.84 -3.55 3.96
C PRO A 96 8.01 -2.60 3.68
N ASP A 97 8.94 -2.41 4.62
CA ASP A 97 10.19 -1.67 4.42
C ASP A 97 11.12 -2.34 3.41
N ASP A 98 11.26 -3.67 3.51
CA ASP A 98 12.05 -4.44 2.55
C ASP A 98 11.40 -4.44 1.16
N ALA A 99 10.07 -4.54 1.10
CA ALA A 99 9.34 -4.47 -0.16
C ALA A 99 9.58 -3.13 -0.89
N VAL A 100 9.54 -2.01 -0.16
CA VAL A 100 9.82 -0.68 -0.71
C VAL A 100 11.28 -0.61 -1.20
N ARG A 101 12.23 -1.07 -0.40
CA ARG A 101 13.65 -1.14 -0.79
C ARG A 101 13.86 -1.96 -2.05
N ALA A 102 13.25 -3.14 -2.15
CA ALA A 102 13.35 -4.01 -3.31
C ALA A 102 12.90 -3.30 -4.60
N VAL A 103 11.82 -2.50 -4.54
CA VAL A 103 11.34 -1.72 -5.70
C VAL A 103 12.30 -0.58 -6.06
N ILE A 104 12.87 0.11 -5.08
CA ILE A 104 13.87 1.16 -5.32
C ILE A 104 15.11 0.55 -5.98
N PHE A 105 15.61 -0.56 -5.44
CA PHE A 105 16.75 -1.28 -6.01
C PHE A 105 16.46 -1.82 -7.42
N ALA A 106 15.24 -2.31 -7.69
CA ALA A 106 14.84 -2.81 -9.01
C ALA A 106 14.70 -1.72 -10.09
N ARG A 107 14.63 -0.44 -9.70
CA ARG A 107 14.53 0.71 -10.63
C ARG A 107 15.89 1.26 -11.07
N ARG A 108 16.98 0.77 -10.49
CA ARG A 108 18.36 1.18 -10.81
C ARG A 108 18.95 0.32 -11.91
#